data_AF-A0A293LJP9-F1
#
_entry.id   AF-A0A293LJP9-F1
#
_cell.length_a   1.000
_cell.length_b   1.000
_cell.length_c   1.000
_cell.angle_alpha   90.00
_cell.angle_beta   90.00
_cell.angle_gamma   90.00
#
_symmetry.space_group_name_H-M   'P 1'
#
loop_
_entity.id
_entity.type
_entity.pdbx_description
1 polymer ?
#
loop_
_entity_poly.entity_id
_entity_poly.type
_entity_poly.pdbx_seq_one_letter_code
_entity_poly.pdbx_strand_id
1 'polypeptide(L)'
;MDPTTSSNPGGSDDLNGLILQTKASVLEKEEKLRKLHMVVAYRKKNNEAPLDGLITQWRTAVQEALVELRERLPEPKPTYSQILDGLQVSHSTVGYNKDDDS
;
A
#
# COMPACT_ATOMS: atom_id res chain seq x y z
N MET A 1 -7.35 -2.24 -80.19
CA MET A 1 -5.98 -1.80 -79.89
C MET A 1 -6.10 -0.40 -79.29
N ASP A 2 -6.13 -0.10 -77.99
CA ASP A 2 -6.09 -0.84 -76.73
C ASP A 2 -6.64 0.11 -75.65
N PRO A 3 -7.35 -0.36 -74.61
CA PRO A 3 -7.41 0.37 -73.35
C PRO A 3 -6.60 -0.37 -72.29
N THR A 4 -6.28 0.37 -71.23
CA THR A 4 -5.74 -0.08 -69.93
C THR A 4 -4.24 0.15 -69.76
N THR A 5 -3.90 1.17 -68.98
CA THR A 5 -3.36 0.99 -67.62
C THR A 5 -3.26 2.38 -66.99
N SER A 6 -4.32 2.79 -66.28
CA SER A 6 -4.25 3.93 -65.36
C SER A 6 -3.54 3.44 -64.10
N SER A 7 -2.23 3.70 -64.03
CA SER A 7 -1.42 3.46 -62.84
C SER A 7 -1.84 4.46 -61.75
N ASN A 8 -2.36 3.97 -60.62
CA ASN A 8 -2.62 4.77 -59.41
C ASN A 8 -1.62 4.35 -58.32
N PRO A 9 -0.53 5.12 -58.09
CA PRO A 9 0.49 4.75 -57.12
C PRO A 9 0.34 5.40 -55.73
N GLY A 10 -0.78 6.06 -55.40
CA GLY A 10 -0.86 6.89 -54.19
C GLY A 10 -1.55 6.30 -52.94
N GLY A 11 -2.39 5.26 -53.08
CA GLY A 11 -3.33 4.88 -52.00
C GLY A 11 -2.82 3.89 -50.94
N SER A 12 -1.83 3.06 -51.28
CA SER A 12 -1.34 2.01 -50.37
C SER A 12 -0.41 2.54 -49.29
N ASP A 13 0.41 3.54 -49.61
CA ASP A 13 1.46 4.04 -48.73
C ASP A 13 0.88 4.92 -47.62
N ASP A 14 -0.16 5.70 -47.93
CA ASP A 14 -0.94 6.47 -46.95
C ASP A 14 -1.72 5.56 -45.99
N LEU A 15 -2.28 4.45 -46.49
CA LEU A 15 -2.98 3.47 -45.67
C LEU A 15 -2.00 2.74 -44.74
N ASN A 16 -0.83 2.36 -45.24
CA ASN A 16 0.23 1.76 -44.44
C ASN A 16 0.74 2.72 -43.36
N GLY A 17 0.91 4.00 -43.67
CA GLY A 17 1.27 5.04 -42.71
C GLY A 17 0.24 5.17 -41.57
N LEU A 18 -1.05 5.19 -41.91
CA LEU A 18 -2.12 5.27 -40.93
C LEU A 18 -2.22 4.02 -40.06
N ILE A 19 -1.98 2.84 -40.64
CA ILE A 19 -1.91 1.56 -39.89
C ILE A 19 -0.74 1.58 -38.90
N LEU A 20 0.44 2.07 -39.30
CA LEU A 20 1.58 2.21 -38.39
C LEU A 20 1.29 3.19 -37.26
N GLN A 21 0.70 4.35 -37.56
CA GLN A 21 0.36 5.35 -36.56
C GLN A 21 -0.69 4.83 -35.56
N THR A 22 -1.69 4.10 -36.05
CA THR A 22 -2.73 3.51 -35.21
C THR A 22 -2.15 2.44 -34.30
N LYS A 23 -1.28 1.57 -34.82
CA LYS A 23 -0.57 0.55 -34.03
C LYS A 23 0.30 1.19 -32.95
N ALA A 24 1.03 2.25 -33.27
CA ALA A 24 1.86 2.97 -32.30
C ALA A 24 1.03 3.56 -31.16
N SER A 25 -0.14 4.17 -31.47
CA SER A 25 -1.03 4.73 -30.46
C SER A 25 -1.66 3.66 -29.56
N VAL A 26 -2.00 2.49 -30.11
CA VAL A 26 -2.50 1.35 -29.32
C VAL A 26 -1.44 0.87 -28.33
N LEU A 27 -0.21 0.67 -28.80
CA LEU A 27 0.90 0.22 -27.95
C LEU A 27 1.21 1.21 -26.82
N GLU A 28 1.17 2.51 -27.09
CA GLU A 28 1.39 3.54 -26.07
C GLU A 28 0.30 3.50 -24.99
N LYS A 29 -0.97 3.34 -25.39
CA LYS A 29 -2.10 3.25 -24.46
C LYS A 29 -2.04 1.96 -23.64
N GLU A 30 -1.67 0.85 -24.25
CA GLU A 30 -1.49 -0.44 -23.56
C GLU A 30 -0.36 -0.38 -22.53
N GLU A 31 0.77 0.26 -22.86
CA GLU A 31 1.88 0.42 -21.90
C GLU A 31 1.49 1.34 -20.74
N LYS A 32 0.74 2.41 -21.02
CA LYS A 32 0.21 3.29 -19.96
C LYS A 32 -0.76 2.55 -19.05
N LEU A 33 -1.62 1.69 -19.61
CA LEU A 33 -2.55 0.86 -18.85
C LEU A 33 -1.80 -0.17 -18.00
N ARG A 34 -0.76 -0.81 -18.55
CA ARG A 34 0.10 -1.76 -17.82
C ARG A 34 0.77 -1.09 -16.62
N LYS A 35 1.34 0.11 -16.80
CA LYS A 35 1.92 0.90 -15.70
C LYS A 35 0.88 1.24 -14.63
N LEU A 36 -0.33 1.62 -15.04
CA LEU A 36 -1.41 1.93 -14.09
C LEU A 36 -1.83 0.68 -13.30
N HIS A 37 -1.97 -0.47 -13.95
CA HIS A 37 -2.26 -1.74 -13.27
C HIS A 37 -1.16 -2.13 -12.29
N MET A 38 0.12 -1.90 -12.63
CA MET A 38 1.21 -2.11 -11.68
C MET A 38 1.09 -1.21 -10.45
N VAL A 39 0.75 0.08 -10.63
CA VAL A 39 0.54 1.02 -9.52
C VAL A 39 -0.66 0.61 -8.67
N VAL A 40 -1.77 0.18 -9.27
CA VAL A 40 -2.95 -0.31 -8.54
C VAL A 40 -2.63 -1.59 -7.78
N ALA A 41 -1.95 -2.55 -8.41
CA ALA A 41 -1.53 -3.79 -7.78
C ALA A 41 -0.54 -3.54 -6.64
N TYR A 42 0.39 -2.59 -6.82
CA TYR A 42 1.32 -2.16 -5.77
C TYR A 42 0.54 -1.51 -4.62
N ARG A 43 -0.35 -0.56 -4.90
CA ARG A 43 -1.21 0.06 -3.86
C ARG A 43 -2.05 -0.98 -3.12
N LYS A 44 -2.60 -1.96 -3.83
CA LYS A 44 -3.41 -3.06 -3.23
C LYS A 44 -2.56 -4.00 -2.39
N LYS A 45 -1.36 -4.37 -2.87
CA LYS A 45 -0.43 -5.25 -2.17
C LYS A 45 0.22 -4.56 -0.96
N ASN A 46 0.50 -3.27 -1.09
CA ASN A 46 1.08 -2.42 -0.04
C ASN A 46 0.01 -1.72 0.81
N ASN A 47 -1.27 -2.10 0.64
CA ASN A 47 -2.34 -1.88 1.60
C ASN A 47 -2.28 -2.96 2.71
N GLU A 48 -1.06 -3.38 3.07
CA GLU A 48 -0.75 -3.83 4.43
C GLU A 48 -1.42 -2.80 5.33
N ALA A 49 -2.31 -3.23 6.22
CA ALA A 49 -3.07 -2.33 7.07
C ALA A 49 -2.14 -1.19 7.53
N PRO A 50 -2.56 0.08 7.38
CA PRO A 50 -1.66 1.22 7.57
C PRO A 50 -0.86 0.95 8.83
N LEU A 51 0.48 0.99 8.77
CA LEU A 51 1.34 0.57 9.89
C LEU A 51 0.87 1.14 11.22
N ASP A 52 0.30 2.34 11.20
CA ASP A 52 -0.40 3.00 12.31
C ASP A 52 -1.54 2.19 12.94
N GLY A 53 -2.35 1.50 12.13
CA GLY A 53 -3.38 0.57 12.56
C GLY A 53 -2.81 -0.67 13.25
N LEU A 54 -1.71 -1.23 12.73
CA LEU A 54 -1.00 -2.33 13.42
C LEU A 54 -0.41 -1.84 14.74
N ILE A 55 0.25 -0.68 14.74
CA ILE A 55 0.80 -0.05 15.95
C ILE A 55 -0.29 0.16 16.99
N THR A 56 -1.47 0.63 16.58
CA THR A 56 -2.62 0.83 17.47
C THR A 56 -3.10 -0.49 18.06
N GLN A 57 -3.29 -1.52 17.23
CA GLN A 57 -3.72 -2.85 17.71
C GLN A 57 -2.74 -3.45 18.72
N TRP A 58 -1.44 -3.40 18.42
CA TRP A 58 -0.42 -3.90 19.34
C TRP A 58 -0.36 -3.09 20.64
N ARG A 59 -0.53 -1.77 20.58
CA ARG A 59 -0.61 -0.94 21.79
C ARG A 59 -1.80 -1.32 22.66
N THR A 60 -2.99 -1.44 22.08
CA THR A 60 -4.19 -1.85 22.81
C THR A 60 -4.02 -3.23 23.45
N ALA A 61 -3.51 -4.22 22.70
CA ALA A 61 -3.27 -5.56 23.22
C ALA A 61 -2.26 -5.58 24.39
N VAL A 62 -1.19 -4.77 24.31
CA VAL A 62 -0.21 -4.65 25.39
C VAL A 62 -0.80 -3.96 26.61
N GLN A 63 -1.62 -2.91 26.43
CA GLN A 63 -2.30 -2.22 27.52
C GLN A 63 -3.28 -3.15 28.24
N GLU A 64 -4.10 -3.91 27.51
CA GLU A 64 -5.02 -4.90 28.08
C GLU A 64 -4.25 -5.98 28.87
N ALA A 65 -3.19 -6.53 28.28
CA ALA A 65 -2.35 -7.52 28.95
C ALA A 65 -1.68 -6.95 30.22
N LEU A 66 -1.32 -5.67 30.22
CA LEU A 66 -0.71 -4.99 31.36
C LEU A 66 -1.71 -4.81 32.53
N VAL A 67 -2.96 -4.49 32.22
CA VAL A 67 -4.05 -4.46 33.21
C VAL A 67 -4.28 -5.84 33.80
N GLU A 68 -4.39 -6.87 32.96
CA GLU A 68 -4.54 -8.25 33.43
C GLU A 68 -3.37 -8.72 34.30
N LEU A 69 -2.15 -8.34 33.93
CA LEU A 69 -0.96 -8.69 34.68
C LEU A 69 -0.97 -8.04 36.07
N ARG A 70 -1.33 -6.76 36.17
CA ARG A 70 -1.44 -6.06 37.46
C ARG A 70 -2.47 -6.69 38.38
N GLU A 71 -3.60 -7.16 37.84
CA GLU A 71 -4.63 -7.84 38.63
C GLU A 71 -4.18 -9.21 39.16
N ARG A 72 -3.25 -9.88 38.49
CA ARG A 72 -2.70 -11.17 38.93
C ARG A 72 -1.51 -11.04 39.89
N LEU A 73 -0.96 -9.85 40.07
CA LEU A 73 0.20 -9.62 40.94
C LEU A 73 -0.21 -9.52 42.42
N PRO A 74 0.60 -10.07 43.35
CA PRO A 74 0.35 -9.98 44.78
C PRO A 74 0.52 -8.53 45.28
N GLU A 75 -0.17 -8.19 46.37
CA GLU A 75 0.00 -6.87 47.00
C GLU A 75 1.42 -6.70 47.60
N PRO A 76 2.01 -5.48 47.52
CA PRO A 76 1.45 -4.24 46.97
C PRO A 76 1.45 -4.23 45.43
N LYS A 77 0.32 -3.87 44.82
CA LYS A 77 0.17 -3.81 43.36
C LYS A 77 1.19 -2.80 42.81
N PRO A 78 2.22 -3.23 42.07
CA PRO A 78 3.22 -2.31 41.52
C PRO A 78 2.53 -1.35 40.54
N THR A 79 3.05 -0.12 40.47
CA THR A 79 2.62 0.87 39.48
C THR A 79 2.89 0.32 38.08
N TYR A 80 2.07 0.66 37.10
CA TYR A 80 2.28 0.19 35.72
C TYR A 80 3.67 0.59 35.20
N SER A 81 4.21 1.73 35.66
CA SER A 81 5.59 2.13 35.36
C SER A 81 6.63 1.11 35.85
N GLN A 82 6.46 0.56 37.06
CA GLN A 82 7.38 -0.41 37.64
C GLN A 82 7.32 -1.75 36.91
N ILE A 83 6.14 -2.14 36.43
CA ILE A 83 5.95 -3.34 35.60
C ILE A 83 6.65 -3.16 34.25
N LEU A 84 6.47 -2.00 33.61
CA LEU A 84 7.11 -1.67 32.33
C LEU A 84 8.63 -1.56 32.45
N ASP A 85 9.14 -0.97 33.54
CA ASP A 85 10.57 -0.88 33.84
C ASP A 85 11.17 -2.29 34.05
N GLY A 86 10.44 -3.20 34.70
CA GLY A 86 10.83 -4.60 34.85
C GLY A 86 10.84 -5.40 33.54
N LEU A 87 9.97 -5.03 32.59
CA LEU A 87 9.90 -5.61 31.25
C LEU A 87 10.86 -4.93 30.25
N GLN A 88 11.57 -3.88 30.67
CA GLN A 88 12.43 -3.04 29.81
C GLN A 88 11.68 -2.46 28.59
N VAL A 89 10.38 -2.23 28.73
CA VAL A 89 9.55 -1.66 27.67
C VAL A 89 9.48 -0.15 27.87
N SER A 90 9.84 0.62 26.84
CA SER A 90 9.74 2.08 26.92
C SER A 90 8.28 2.52 27.06
N HIS A 91 8.02 3.37 28.06
CA HIS A 91 6.71 4.00 28.30
C HIS A 91 6.15 4.71 27.06
N SER A 92 7.04 5.29 26.24
CA SER A 92 6.70 5.97 24.98
C SER A 92 6.21 5.02 23.88
N THR A 93 6.59 3.74 23.94
CA THR A 93 6.27 2.74 22.91
C THR A 93 4.86 2.19 23.10
N VAL A 94 4.47 1.97 24.36
CA VAL A 94 3.12 1.50 24.75
C VAL A 94 2.08 2.62 24.65
N GLY A 95 2.52 3.88 24.56
CA GLY A 95 1.60 5.03 24.62
C GLY A 95 0.94 5.11 25.99
N TYR A 96 1.67 4.71 27.03
CA TYR A 96 1.18 4.74 28.40
C TYR A 96 1.11 6.20 28.86
N ASN A 97 -0.10 6.72 29.10
CA ASN A 97 -0.26 8.06 29.66
C ASN A 97 -0.19 7.95 31.18
N LYS A 98 0.78 8.64 31.79
CA LYS A 98 1.00 8.64 33.24
C LYS A 98 -0.19 9.19 34.04
N ASP A 99 -1.10 9.91 33.38
CA ASP A 99 -2.34 10.44 33.97
C ASP A 99 -3.41 9.36 34.21
N ASP A 100 -3.36 8.21 33.53
CA ASP A 100 -4.27 7.08 33.78
C ASP A 100 -3.89 6.28 35.05
N ASP A 101 -2.76 6.62 35.69
CA ASP A 101 -2.22 6.00 36.90
C ASP A 101 -2.57 6.79 38.19
N SER A 102 -3.46 7.79 38.11
CA SER A 102 -3.93 8.59 39.26
C SER A 102 -5.11 7.96 40.00
#